data_AF-A0A7Y5JLD2-F1
#
_entry.id   AF-A0A7Y5JLD2-F1
#
_cell.length_a   1.000
_cell.length_b   1.000
_cell.length_c   1.000
_cell.angle_alpha   90.00
_cell.angle_beta   90.00
_cell.angle_gamma   90.00
#
_symmetry.space_group_name_H-M   'P 1'
#
loop_
_entity.id
_entity.type
_entity.pdbx_description
1 polymer ?
#
loop_
_entity_poly.entity_id
_entity_poly.type
_entity_poly.pdbx_seq_one_letter_code
_entity_poly.pdbx_strand_id
1 'polypeptide(L)'
;ALLRAIVAMLARRTARGPLRDWTLIDWGAELHDRFALPFFLKRDLGDVLASLESEGFGLGAPLTRLLLDDSDREIASFELGHCSLRLCRAVEFWPLIGDAASQESRGARLMDSSSQRVELVIRAQSGRTAELGHWEIAQGAFGFTPSHATDDRGEALVTALRYRAFVPQVGLHPTVGAQSPLRLTLLDFTRRRAFELELHEWRPDGQAYEGLPRDEAEAAQRRAERVKLSAVEFPLGGFSPPPQGALSPWCLDLRRC
;
A
#
# COMPACT_ATOMS: atom_id res chain seq x y z
N ALA A 1 -4.49 -19.90 -14.56
CA ALA A 1 -3.64 -21.03 -14.13
C ALA A 1 -3.63 -21.18 -12.61
N LEU A 2 -3.26 -20.14 -11.86
CA LEU A 2 -3.25 -20.13 -10.38
C LEU A 2 -4.55 -20.69 -9.75
N LEU A 3 -5.71 -20.12 -10.10
CA LEU A 3 -7.01 -20.60 -9.58
C LEU A 3 -7.24 -22.10 -9.84
N ARG A 4 -6.92 -22.59 -11.04
CA ARG A 4 -7.07 -24.01 -11.38
C ARG A 4 -6.14 -24.89 -10.55
N ALA A 5 -4.91 -24.45 -10.30
CA ALA A 5 -3.95 -25.17 -9.47
C ALA A 5 -4.42 -25.22 -8.01
N ILE A 6 -4.92 -24.12 -7.46
CA ILE A 6 -5.51 -24.06 -6.11
C ILE A 6 -6.69 -25.03 -6.01
N VAL A 7 -7.64 -24.97 -6.94
CA VAL A 7 -8.80 -25.87 -6.95
C VAL A 7 -8.38 -27.34 -7.05
N ALA A 8 -7.43 -27.67 -7.93
CA ALA A 8 -6.94 -29.05 -8.07
C ALA A 8 -6.21 -29.55 -6.82
N MET A 9 -5.41 -28.69 -6.18
CA MET A 9 -4.75 -28.98 -4.91
C MET A 9 -5.77 -29.28 -3.81
N LEU A 10 -6.77 -28.41 -3.64
CA LEU A 10 -7.82 -28.58 -2.64
C LEU A 10 -8.66 -29.84 -2.92
N ALA A 11 -9.02 -30.11 -4.17
CA ALA A 11 -9.75 -31.31 -4.57
C ALA A 11 -8.96 -32.59 -4.29
N ARG A 12 -7.65 -32.61 -4.57
CA ARG A 12 -6.81 -33.79 -4.30
C ARG A 12 -6.62 -34.02 -2.81
N ARG A 13 -6.43 -32.96 -2.03
CA ARG A 13 -6.26 -33.06 -0.58
C ARG A 13 -7.55 -33.50 0.11
N THR A 14 -8.71 -32.96 -0.27
CA THR A 14 -10.02 -33.39 0.24
C THR A 14 -10.34 -34.86 -0.08
N ALA A 15 -9.86 -35.39 -1.21
CA ALA A 15 -10.00 -36.80 -1.55
C ALA A 15 -9.20 -37.75 -0.63
N ARG A 16 -8.14 -37.28 0.03
CA ARG A 16 -7.31 -38.08 0.96
C ARG A 16 -7.89 -38.13 2.38
N GLY A 17 -8.90 -37.32 2.66
CA GLY A 17 -9.53 -37.21 3.97
C GLY A 17 -10.16 -35.83 4.15
N PRO A 18 -11.07 -35.67 5.13
CA PRO A 18 -11.64 -34.36 5.43
C PRO A 18 -10.52 -33.38 5.83
N LEU A 19 -10.69 -32.09 5.53
CA LEU A 19 -9.72 -31.01 5.83
C LEU A 19 -9.59 -30.72 7.35
N ARG A 20 -9.78 -31.71 8.22
CA ARG A 20 -9.87 -31.56 9.69
C ARG A 20 -8.57 -31.04 10.31
N ASP A 21 -7.44 -31.23 9.63
CA ASP A 21 -6.14 -30.75 10.08
C ASP A 21 -5.82 -29.34 9.56
N TRP A 22 -6.77 -28.66 8.90
CA TRP A 22 -6.60 -27.31 8.40
C TRP A 22 -7.26 -26.31 9.33
N THR A 23 -6.43 -25.48 9.96
CA THR A 23 -6.91 -24.30 10.66
C THR A 23 -7.23 -23.24 9.61
N LEU A 24 -8.52 -23.02 9.34
CA LEU A 24 -8.96 -21.82 8.64
C LEU A 24 -8.60 -20.61 9.50
N ILE A 25 -7.87 -19.66 8.93
CA ILE A 25 -7.45 -18.45 9.62
C ILE A 25 -8.51 -17.38 9.36
N ASP A 26 -9.15 -16.92 10.43
CA ASP A 26 -9.93 -15.69 10.38
C ASP A 26 -9.00 -14.50 10.64
N TRP A 27 -8.62 -13.84 9.56
CA TRP A 27 -7.75 -12.66 9.59
C TRP A 27 -8.45 -11.40 10.13
N GLY A 28 -9.79 -11.39 10.23
CA GLY A 28 -10.57 -10.26 10.73
C GLY A 28 -10.16 -8.92 10.11
N ALA A 29 -9.85 -7.95 10.97
CA ALA A 29 -9.46 -6.61 10.54
C ALA A 29 -8.12 -6.56 9.76
N GLU A 30 -7.24 -7.55 9.93
CA GLU A 30 -5.95 -7.57 9.21
C GLU A 30 -6.14 -7.65 7.69
N LEU A 31 -7.26 -8.21 7.20
CA LEU A 31 -7.56 -8.24 5.75
C LEU A 31 -7.61 -6.86 5.13
N HIS A 32 -8.16 -5.89 5.87
CA HIS A 32 -8.33 -4.50 5.41
C HIS A 32 -7.21 -3.58 5.89
N ASP A 33 -6.23 -4.11 6.63
CA ASP A 33 -5.09 -3.38 7.17
C ASP A 33 -3.79 -3.94 6.60
N ARG A 34 -3.24 -4.99 7.23
CA ARG A 34 -2.00 -5.67 6.85
C ARG A 34 -2.05 -6.24 5.42
N PHE A 35 -3.07 -7.04 5.08
CA PHE A 35 -3.18 -7.68 3.76
C PHE A 35 -3.72 -6.74 2.68
N ALA A 36 -3.88 -5.46 2.98
CA ALA A 36 -4.03 -4.45 1.95
C ALA A 36 -2.67 -4.03 1.35
N LEU A 37 -1.57 -4.31 2.06
CA LEU A 37 -0.25 -3.78 1.74
C LEU A 37 0.55 -4.77 0.87
N PRO A 38 1.13 -4.29 -0.26
CA PRO A 38 1.97 -5.11 -1.14
C PRO A 38 3.08 -5.88 -0.42
N PHE A 39 3.68 -5.29 0.62
CA PHE A 39 4.72 -5.90 1.45
C PHE A 39 4.28 -7.27 1.99
N PHE A 40 3.07 -7.36 2.54
CA PHE A 40 2.56 -8.60 3.12
C PHE A 40 1.91 -9.51 2.08
N LEU A 41 1.21 -8.93 1.09
CA LEU A 41 0.57 -9.69 0.02
C LEU A 41 1.56 -10.50 -0.82
N LYS A 42 2.75 -9.94 -1.10
CA LYS A 42 3.78 -10.63 -1.87
C LYS A 42 4.30 -11.87 -1.15
N ARG A 43 4.51 -11.75 0.17
CA ARG A 43 4.93 -12.86 1.02
C ARG A 43 3.84 -13.94 1.11
N ASP A 44 2.60 -13.54 1.36
CA ASP A 44 1.45 -14.46 1.43
C ASP A 44 1.26 -15.24 0.11
N LEU A 45 1.37 -14.54 -1.03
CA LEU A 45 1.33 -15.18 -2.35
C LEU A 45 2.49 -16.16 -2.55
N GLY A 46 3.69 -15.84 -2.03
CA GLY A 46 4.83 -16.75 -2.02
C GLY A 46 4.54 -18.05 -1.27
N ASP A 47 3.91 -17.97 -0.09
CA ASP A 47 3.52 -19.13 0.71
C ASP A 47 2.46 -19.99 0.00
N VAL A 48 1.51 -19.36 -0.70
CA VAL A 48 0.53 -20.05 -1.56
C VAL A 48 1.23 -20.80 -2.70
N LEU A 49 2.18 -20.15 -3.38
CA LEU A 49 2.92 -20.74 -4.50
C LEU A 49 3.80 -21.90 -4.04
N ALA A 50 4.47 -21.77 -2.89
CA ALA A 50 5.26 -22.85 -2.29
C ALA A 50 4.37 -24.05 -1.91
N SER A 51 3.17 -23.77 -1.37
CA SER A 51 2.19 -24.82 -1.06
C SER A 51 1.75 -25.58 -2.32
N LEU A 52 1.49 -24.88 -3.42
CA LEU A 52 1.17 -25.50 -4.71
C LEU A 52 2.32 -26.37 -5.23
N GLU A 53 3.56 -25.87 -5.15
CA GLU A 53 4.76 -26.59 -5.59
C GLU A 53 4.95 -27.89 -4.79
N SER A 54 4.83 -27.83 -3.45
CA SER A 54 4.96 -29.01 -2.58
C SER A 54 3.90 -30.08 -2.86
N GLU A 55 2.75 -29.68 -3.41
CA GLU A 55 1.68 -30.58 -3.84
C GLU A 55 1.80 -30.94 -5.34
N GLY A 56 2.89 -30.61 -6.02
CA GLY A 56 3.04 -30.94 -7.45
C GLY A 56 2.00 -30.27 -8.35
N PHE A 57 1.42 -29.15 -7.90
CA PHE A 57 0.58 -28.23 -8.68
C PHE A 57 1.33 -26.92 -8.96
N GLY A 58 2.66 -26.99 -8.97
CA GLY A 58 3.57 -25.90 -9.29
C GLY A 58 3.23 -25.22 -10.61
N LEU A 59 3.40 -23.90 -10.66
CA LEU A 59 3.11 -23.08 -11.83
C LEU A 59 4.31 -22.89 -12.76
N GLY A 60 5.50 -23.32 -12.32
CA GLY A 60 6.76 -23.10 -13.02
C GLY A 60 7.27 -21.65 -12.90
N ALA A 61 8.57 -21.48 -13.11
CA ALA A 61 9.26 -20.20 -12.89
C ALA A 61 8.70 -19.01 -13.67
N PRO A 62 8.30 -19.12 -14.97
CA PRO A 62 7.79 -17.97 -15.72
C PRO A 62 6.50 -17.38 -15.12
N LEU A 63 5.55 -18.23 -14.75
CA LEU A 63 4.26 -17.78 -14.22
C LEU A 63 4.39 -17.31 -12.77
N THR A 64 5.23 -17.97 -11.97
CA THR A 64 5.56 -17.50 -10.61
C THR A 64 6.19 -16.11 -10.64
N ARG A 65 7.14 -15.85 -11.54
CA ARG A 65 7.77 -14.52 -11.69
C ARG A 65 6.73 -13.46 -12.06
N LEU A 66 5.86 -13.75 -13.02
CA LEU A 66 4.81 -12.83 -13.45
C LEU A 66 3.83 -12.49 -12.31
N LEU A 67 3.44 -13.48 -11.50
CA LEU A 67 2.52 -13.27 -10.39
C LEU A 67 3.12 -12.47 -9.23
N LEU A 68 4.45 -12.54 -9.05
CA LEU A 68 5.19 -11.83 -8.01
C LEU A 68 5.74 -10.48 -8.49
N ASP A 69 5.56 -10.13 -9.75
CA ASP A 69 5.97 -8.84 -10.30
C ASP A 69 5.01 -7.74 -9.84
N ASP A 70 5.53 -6.83 -9.04
CA ASP A 70 4.84 -5.68 -8.47
C ASP A 70 5.39 -4.34 -8.96
N SER A 71 6.20 -4.35 -10.03
CA SER A 71 6.84 -3.15 -10.60
C SER A 71 5.85 -2.03 -10.95
N ASP A 72 4.68 -2.38 -11.49
CA ASP A 72 3.61 -1.42 -11.82
C ASP A 72 2.96 -0.75 -10.60
N ARG A 73 3.16 -1.30 -9.39
CA ARG A 73 2.66 -0.71 -8.15
C ARG A 73 3.60 0.35 -7.60
N GLU A 74 4.88 0.31 -7.95
CA GLU A 74 5.83 1.31 -7.50
C GLU A 74 5.49 2.68 -8.08
N ILE A 75 5.33 3.64 -7.17
CA ILE A 75 5.07 5.04 -7.51
C ILE A 75 6.41 5.77 -7.62
N ALA A 76 7.27 5.61 -6.61
CA ALA A 76 8.60 6.21 -6.55
C ALA A 76 9.48 5.52 -5.51
N SER A 77 10.79 5.70 -5.67
CA SER A 77 11.82 5.30 -4.70
C SER A 77 12.79 6.46 -4.45
N PHE A 78 13.20 6.66 -3.20
CA PHE A 78 14.12 7.72 -2.82
C PHE A 78 15.19 7.24 -1.85
N GLU A 79 16.33 7.91 -1.95
CA GLU A 79 17.50 7.73 -1.11
C GLU A 79 17.41 8.71 0.07
N LEU A 80 17.23 8.19 1.29
CA LEU A 80 17.15 8.95 2.55
C LEU A 80 18.49 8.88 3.31
N GLY A 81 19.61 9.08 2.62
CA GLY A 81 20.98 8.83 3.12
C GLY A 81 21.26 7.35 3.29
N HIS A 82 21.35 6.83 4.52
CA HIS A 82 21.63 5.40 4.78
C HIS A 82 20.41 4.48 4.61
N CYS A 83 19.24 5.07 4.44
CA CYS A 83 17.99 4.35 4.24
C CYS A 83 17.41 4.66 2.87
N SER A 84 16.66 3.74 2.29
CA SER A 84 15.83 3.97 1.11
C SER A 84 14.36 4.01 1.52
N LEU A 85 13.58 4.87 0.87
CA LEU A 85 12.13 4.89 0.92
C LEU A 85 11.58 4.35 -0.39
N ARG A 86 10.65 3.40 -0.31
CA ARG A 86 9.84 2.94 -1.44
C ARG A 86 8.38 3.33 -1.18
N LEU A 87 7.73 3.88 -2.20
CA LEU A 87 6.34 4.30 -2.19
C LEU A 87 5.55 3.46 -3.20
N CYS A 88 4.54 2.73 -2.76
CA CYS A 88 3.77 1.82 -3.62
C CYS A 88 2.27 2.01 -3.48
N ARG A 89 1.54 1.80 -4.58
CA ARG A 89 0.07 1.70 -4.56
C ARG A 89 -0.33 0.44 -3.79
N ALA A 90 -1.07 0.64 -2.71
CA ALA A 90 -1.65 -0.45 -1.93
C ALA A 90 -3.10 -0.72 -2.36
N VAL A 91 -3.64 -1.85 -1.90
CA VAL A 91 -5.04 -2.20 -2.18
C VAL A 91 -5.93 -1.32 -1.32
N GLU A 92 -6.87 -0.63 -1.95
CA GLU A 92 -7.94 0.07 -1.25
C GLU A 92 -9.28 -0.60 -1.56
N PHE A 93 -9.99 -0.98 -0.49
CA PHE A 93 -11.26 -1.69 -0.59
C PHE A 93 -12.39 -0.69 -0.75
N TRP A 94 -12.69 -0.35 -1.99
CA TRP A 94 -13.76 0.59 -2.30
C TRP A 94 -15.14 0.01 -1.95
N PRO A 95 -15.93 0.70 -1.12
CA PRO A 95 -17.23 0.21 -0.71
C PRO A 95 -18.26 0.35 -1.84
N LEU A 96 -19.16 -0.62 -1.91
CA LEU A 96 -20.36 -0.51 -2.74
C LEU A 96 -21.34 0.49 -2.11
N ILE A 97 -21.96 1.30 -2.94
CA ILE A 97 -23.01 2.23 -2.56
C ILE A 97 -24.35 1.50 -2.77
N GLY A 98 -24.98 1.05 -1.67
CA GLY A 98 -26.21 0.25 -1.73
C GLY A 98 -27.47 1.04 -2.10
N ASP A 99 -27.61 2.27 -1.59
CA ASP A 99 -28.87 3.02 -1.61
C ASP A 99 -28.96 4.06 -2.74
N ALA A 100 -28.19 3.90 -3.81
CA ALA A 100 -28.32 4.80 -4.97
C ALA A 100 -29.61 4.45 -5.74
N ALA A 101 -30.64 5.30 -5.65
CA ALA A 101 -31.99 5.12 -6.19
C ALA A 101 -32.11 4.75 -7.70
N SER A 102 -31.00 4.76 -8.45
CA SER A 102 -30.95 4.37 -9.87
C SER A 102 -30.51 2.92 -10.12
N GLN A 103 -30.15 2.16 -9.08
CA GLN A 103 -29.62 0.79 -9.23
C GLN A 103 -30.64 -0.25 -9.69
N GLU A 104 -31.94 -0.01 -9.51
CA GLU A 104 -32.97 -0.93 -10.01
C GLU A 104 -33.03 -1.00 -11.55
N SER A 105 -32.51 0.03 -12.24
CA SER A 105 -32.52 0.13 -13.71
C SER A 105 -31.16 -0.18 -14.36
N ARG A 106 -30.10 -0.37 -13.56
CA ARG A 106 -28.72 -0.55 -14.04
C ARG A 106 -28.17 -1.87 -13.50
N GLY A 107 -27.74 -2.77 -14.38
CA GLY A 107 -27.19 -4.08 -14.00
C GLY A 107 -25.85 -4.07 -13.24
N ALA A 108 -25.42 -2.94 -12.68
CA ALA A 108 -24.18 -2.80 -11.93
C ALA A 108 -24.35 -1.88 -10.71
N ARG A 109 -23.69 -2.23 -9.61
CA ARG A 109 -23.66 -1.44 -8.38
C ARG A 109 -22.62 -0.33 -8.47
N LEU A 110 -22.95 0.85 -7.94
CA LEU A 110 -22.03 1.98 -7.82
C LEU A 110 -21.04 1.72 -6.69
N MET A 111 -19.81 2.22 -6.83
CA MET A 111 -18.71 2.05 -5.89
C MET A 111 -18.08 3.42 -5.59
N ASP A 112 -17.72 3.66 -4.33
CA ASP A 112 -17.00 4.87 -3.94
C ASP A 112 -15.49 4.67 -4.12
N SER A 113 -14.97 5.03 -5.30
CA SER A 113 -13.55 4.94 -5.62
C SER A 113 -12.74 6.19 -5.23
N SER A 114 -13.29 7.03 -4.35
CA SER A 114 -12.67 8.31 -3.98
C SER A 114 -11.49 8.18 -3.03
N SER A 115 -11.37 7.05 -2.35
CA SER A 115 -10.26 6.78 -1.43
C SER A 115 -9.13 6.07 -2.13
N GLN A 116 -7.89 6.36 -1.74
CA GLN A 116 -6.70 5.65 -2.19
C GLN A 116 -5.91 5.18 -0.97
N ARG A 117 -5.01 4.22 -1.22
CA ARG A 117 -4.05 3.77 -0.22
C ARG A 117 -2.64 3.71 -0.82
N VAL A 118 -1.68 4.25 -0.07
CA VAL A 118 -0.27 4.19 -0.43
C VAL A 118 0.52 3.52 0.70
N GLU A 119 1.39 2.58 0.36
CA GLU A 119 2.35 1.94 1.26
C GLU A 119 3.67 2.72 1.21
N LEU A 120 4.24 2.98 2.39
CA LEU A 120 5.59 3.49 2.59
C LEU A 120 6.44 2.39 3.22
N VAL A 121 7.60 2.10 2.63
CA VAL A 121 8.57 1.15 3.16
C VAL A 121 9.93 1.79 3.26
N ILE A 122 10.47 1.87 4.48
CA ILE A 122 11.81 2.39 4.76
C ILE A 122 12.72 1.21 5.10
N ARG A 123 13.88 1.14 4.45
CA ARG A 123 14.90 0.08 4.65
C ARG A 123 16.28 0.68 4.75
N ALA A 124 17.19 0.02 5.46
CA ALA A 124 18.62 0.33 5.35
C ALA A 124 19.18 -0.14 4.00
N GLN A 125 19.95 0.69 3.29
CA GLN A 125 20.42 0.39 1.92
C GLN A 125 21.44 -0.75 1.85
N SER A 126 22.28 -0.91 2.87
CA SER A 126 23.40 -1.86 2.85
C SER A 126 23.11 -3.17 3.58
N GLY A 127 21.85 -3.50 3.85
CA GLY A 127 21.49 -4.64 4.71
C GLY A 127 21.95 -4.50 6.17
N ARG A 128 22.50 -3.31 6.51
CA ARG A 128 22.93 -2.96 7.86
C ARG A 128 21.72 -2.51 8.64
N THR A 129 20.97 -3.46 9.19
CA THR A 129 19.75 -3.22 9.97
C THR A 129 19.93 -2.15 11.06
N ALA A 130 21.10 -2.10 11.70
CA ALA A 130 21.43 -1.08 12.69
C ALA A 130 21.33 0.37 12.16
N GLU A 131 21.41 0.56 10.84
CA GLU A 131 21.30 1.88 10.19
C GLU A 131 19.84 2.34 10.02
N LEU A 132 18.84 1.46 10.19
CA LEU A 132 17.42 1.77 10.01
C LEU A 132 16.96 2.91 10.94
N GLY A 133 17.46 2.93 12.18
CA GLY A 133 17.21 4.00 13.14
C GLY A 133 15.75 4.13 13.57
N HIS A 134 15.41 5.26 14.19
CA HIS A 134 14.06 5.60 14.61
C HIS A 134 13.46 6.64 13.66
N TRP A 135 12.34 6.27 13.04
CA TRP A 135 11.58 7.15 12.15
C TRP A 135 10.23 7.50 12.73
N GLU A 136 9.79 8.74 12.50
CA GLU A 136 8.38 9.12 12.58
C GLU A 136 7.92 9.67 11.23
N ILE A 137 6.63 9.52 10.96
CA ILE A 137 5.94 10.05 9.80
C ILE A 137 4.84 10.97 10.31
N ALA A 138 4.79 12.18 9.79
CA ALA A 138 3.77 13.15 10.16
C ALA A 138 2.97 13.65 8.96
N GLN A 139 1.70 13.95 9.20
CA GLN A 139 0.82 14.65 8.29
C GLN A 139 0.14 15.78 9.08
N GLY A 140 0.34 17.02 8.66
CA GLY A 140 -0.18 18.18 9.37
C GLY A 140 0.34 18.22 10.81
N ALA A 141 -0.59 18.23 11.77
CA ALA A 141 -0.26 18.27 13.20
C ALA A 141 -0.05 16.87 13.83
N PHE A 142 -0.33 15.79 13.08
CA PHE A 142 -0.34 14.43 13.60
C PHE A 142 0.89 13.64 13.17
N GLY A 143 1.52 12.91 14.10
CA GLY A 143 2.72 12.12 13.84
C GLY A 143 2.66 10.75 14.49
N PHE A 144 3.28 9.76 13.85
CA PHE A 144 3.26 8.38 14.30
C PHE A 144 4.51 7.61 13.83
N THR A 145 4.80 6.53 14.53
CA THR A 145 5.92 5.63 14.21
C THR A 145 5.43 4.52 13.26
N PRO A 146 6.04 4.32 12.08
CA PRO A 146 5.74 3.16 11.23
C PRO A 146 6.12 1.84 11.92
N SER A 147 5.41 0.77 11.58
CA SER A 147 5.59 -0.53 12.24
C SER A 147 6.78 -1.30 11.66
N HIS A 148 7.50 -2.02 12.52
CA HIS A 148 8.56 -2.92 12.09
C HIS A 148 8.00 -4.18 11.41
N ALA A 149 8.58 -4.57 10.29
CA ALA A 149 8.27 -5.80 9.58
C ALA A 149 9.51 -6.41 8.91
N THR A 150 9.44 -7.69 8.54
CA THR A 150 10.55 -8.41 7.91
C THR A 150 10.04 -9.26 6.74
N ASP A 151 10.75 -9.21 5.62
CA ASP A 151 10.59 -10.09 4.47
C ASP A 151 11.94 -10.75 4.11
N ASP A 152 12.04 -11.29 2.90
CA ASP A 152 13.25 -11.90 2.34
C ASP A 152 14.43 -10.93 2.18
N ARG A 153 14.18 -9.62 2.15
CA ARG A 153 15.22 -8.57 2.08
C ARG A 153 15.64 -8.05 3.44
N GLY A 154 15.09 -8.59 4.53
CA GLY A 154 15.41 -8.22 5.91
C GLY A 154 14.41 -7.25 6.52
N GLU A 155 14.83 -6.54 7.57
CA GLU A 155 13.98 -5.62 8.32
C GLU A 155 13.60 -4.35 7.53
N ALA A 156 12.41 -3.85 7.80
CA ALA A 156 11.86 -2.61 7.28
C ALA A 156 10.95 -1.94 8.30
N LEU A 157 10.75 -0.64 8.12
CA LEU A 157 9.61 0.07 8.65
C LEU A 157 8.54 0.17 7.57
N VAL A 158 7.32 -0.25 7.89
CA VAL A 158 6.20 -0.33 6.96
C VAL A 158 5.01 0.40 7.56
N THR A 159 4.40 1.24 6.74
CA THR A 159 3.08 1.81 7.04
C THR A 159 2.34 2.11 5.75
N ALA A 160 1.10 2.54 5.89
CA ALA A 160 0.29 3.01 4.80
C ALA A 160 -0.50 4.25 5.21
N LEU A 161 -0.93 4.99 4.19
CA LEU A 161 -1.81 6.12 4.35
C LEU A 161 -3.04 5.87 3.49
N ARG A 162 -4.21 5.96 4.13
CA ARG A 162 -5.50 5.95 3.47
C ARG A 162 -6.04 7.37 3.47
N TYR A 163 -6.43 7.85 2.31
CA TYR A 163 -6.85 9.25 2.13
C TYR A 163 -7.87 9.36 1.00
N ARG A 164 -8.62 10.45 0.99
CA ARG A 164 -9.56 10.74 -0.09
C ARG A 164 -8.84 11.51 -1.21
N ALA A 165 -8.66 10.89 -2.37
CA ALA A 165 -7.99 11.47 -3.52
C ALA A 165 -8.80 12.56 -4.24
N PHE A 166 -10.13 12.38 -4.31
CA PHE A 166 -11.05 13.33 -4.96
C PHE A 166 -12.45 13.29 -4.33
N VAL A 167 -13.29 14.29 -4.61
CA VAL A 167 -14.69 14.30 -4.17
C VAL A 167 -15.60 13.85 -5.32
N PRO A 168 -16.13 12.61 -5.31
CA PRO A 168 -17.13 12.17 -6.28
C PRO A 168 -18.45 12.93 -6.13
N GLN A 169 -19.21 12.97 -7.23
CA GLN A 169 -20.59 13.48 -7.22
C GLN A 169 -21.52 12.66 -6.31
N VAL A 170 -21.28 11.34 -6.21
CA VAL A 170 -22.01 10.42 -5.33
C VAL A 170 -20.98 9.58 -4.57
N GLY A 171 -21.01 9.62 -3.24
CA GLY A 171 -20.07 8.90 -2.37
C GLY A 171 -20.56 8.83 -0.92
N LEU A 172 -19.94 7.97 -0.11
CA LEU A 172 -20.40 7.67 1.25
C LEU A 172 -20.01 8.73 2.29
N HIS A 173 -19.03 9.59 1.96
CA HIS A 173 -18.46 10.53 2.92
C HIS A 173 -18.49 11.98 2.41
N PRO A 174 -19.65 12.60 2.16
CA PRO A 174 -19.73 13.92 1.52
C PRO A 174 -19.00 15.04 2.27
N THR A 175 -18.77 14.89 3.57
CA THR A 175 -18.11 15.89 4.43
C THR A 175 -16.59 15.84 4.42
N VAL A 176 -15.97 14.77 3.93
CA VAL A 176 -14.50 14.62 3.91
C VAL A 176 -13.94 15.31 2.66
N GLY A 177 -13.08 16.31 2.77
CA GLY A 177 -12.48 16.95 1.58
C GLY A 177 -11.56 16.01 0.79
N ALA A 178 -11.17 16.40 -0.43
CA ALA A 178 -10.02 15.78 -1.08
C ALA A 178 -8.74 16.15 -0.31
N GLN A 179 -7.83 15.19 -0.16
CA GLN A 179 -6.60 15.27 0.62
C GLN A 179 -5.37 15.18 -0.28
N SER A 180 -5.52 15.60 -1.54
CA SER A 180 -4.46 15.69 -2.54
C SER A 180 -4.05 17.16 -2.73
N PRO A 181 -2.75 17.49 -2.84
CA PRO A 181 -1.63 16.55 -2.71
C PRO A 181 -1.45 16.08 -1.26
N LEU A 182 -1.02 14.83 -1.12
CA LEU A 182 -0.63 14.25 0.16
C LEU A 182 0.76 14.80 0.53
N ARG A 183 0.87 15.47 1.68
CA ARG A 183 2.13 16.03 2.20
C ARG A 183 2.51 15.35 3.49
N LEU A 184 3.69 14.76 3.54
CA LEU A 184 4.21 14.03 4.69
C LEU A 184 5.56 14.56 5.10
N THR A 185 5.81 14.63 6.40
CA THR A 185 7.14 14.87 6.95
C THR A 185 7.70 13.56 7.46
N LEU A 186 8.83 13.13 6.91
CA LEU A 186 9.57 11.93 7.31
C LEU A 186 10.74 12.35 8.19
N LEU A 187 10.82 11.81 9.40
CA LEU A 187 11.75 12.27 10.44
C LEU A 187 12.67 11.14 10.87
N ASP A 188 13.96 11.22 10.54
CA ASP A 188 14.99 10.35 11.09
C ASP A 188 15.50 10.98 12.39
N PHE A 189 15.01 10.48 13.53
CA PHE A 189 15.40 10.98 14.84
C PHE A 189 16.82 10.57 15.21
N THR A 190 17.31 9.44 14.71
CA THR A 190 18.66 8.96 14.99
C THR A 190 19.72 9.90 14.43
N ARG A 191 19.48 10.45 13.23
CA ARG A 191 20.43 11.34 12.54
C ARG A 191 19.99 12.79 12.50
N ARG A 192 18.83 13.10 13.09
CA ARG A 192 18.23 14.45 13.11
C ARG A 192 18.05 15.01 11.69
N ARG A 193 17.47 14.21 10.79
CA ARG A 193 17.16 14.62 9.40
C ARG A 193 15.67 14.59 9.14
N ALA A 194 15.19 15.51 8.33
CA ALA A 194 13.78 15.59 7.96
C ALA A 194 13.63 15.73 6.45
N PHE A 195 12.59 15.12 5.91
CA PHE A 195 12.22 15.20 4.51
C PHE A 195 10.74 15.51 4.37
N GLU A 196 10.37 16.36 3.42
CA GLU A 196 8.99 16.56 3.00
C GLU A 196 8.74 15.74 1.73
N LEU A 197 7.76 14.83 1.79
CA LEU A 197 7.26 14.08 0.66
C LEU A 197 5.92 14.66 0.21
N GLU A 198 5.81 15.00 -1.06
CA GLU A 198 4.58 15.43 -1.70
C GLU A 198 4.17 14.41 -2.76
N LEU A 199 2.96 13.87 -2.67
CA LEU A 199 2.36 12.96 -3.64
C LEU A 199 1.10 13.60 -4.24
N HIS A 200 1.10 13.75 -5.56
CA HIS A 200 -0.03 14.25 -6.33
C HIS A 200 -0.77 13.09 -7.02
N GLU A 201 -2.11 13.19 -7.09
CA GLU A 201 -2.91 12.27 -7.92
C GLU A 201 -2.67 12.46 -9.42
N TRP A 202 -2.26 13.67 -9.79
CA TRP A 202 -2.06 14.11 -11.17
C TRP A 202 -0.76 14.91 -11.32
N ARG A 203 -0.57 15.58 -12.46
CA ARG A 203 0.56 16.49 -12.64
C ARG A 203 0.58 17.55 -11.53
N PRO A 204 1.74 17.84 -10.92
CA PRO A 204 1.85 18.87 -9.87
C PRO A 204 1.39 20.27 -10.29
N ASP A 205 1.49 20.60 -11.58
CA ASP A 205 1.04 21.87 -12.16
C ASP A 205 -0.47 21.90 -12.51
N GLY A 206 -1.18 20.80 -12.26
CA GLY A 206 -2.61 20.65 -12.55
C GLY A 206 -2.96 20.48 -14.04
N GLN A 207 -1.96 20.48 -14.93
CA GLN A 207 -2.21 20.34 -16.36
C GLN A 207 -2.52 18.90 -16.77
N ALA A 208 -3.17 18.70 -17.91
CA ALA A 208 -3.30 17.37 -18.50
C ALA A 208 -1.95 16.89 -19.06
N TYR A 209 -1.71 15.58 -19.07
CA TYR A 209 -0.67 15.02 -19.93
C TYR A 209 -1.13 15.05 -21.38
N GLU A 210 -0.19 15.17 -22.32
CA GLU A 210 -0.48 15.04 -23.73
C GLU A 210 -0.72 13.56 -24.06
N GLY A 211 -1.98 13.19 -24.31
CA GLY A 211 -2.38 11.84 -24.70
C GLY A 211 -1.95 10.73 -23.74
N LEU A 212 -1.96 9.50 -24.26
CA LEU A 212 -1.42 8.32 -23.59
C LEU A 212 0.12 8.34 -23.62
N PRO A 213 0.80 7.70 -22.65
CA PRO A 213 2.25 7.52 -22.73
C PRO A 213 2.62 6.70 -23.97
N ARG A 214 3.74 7.04 -24.62
CA ARG A 214 4.22 6.34 -25.82
C ARG A 214 4.76 4.95 -25.52
N ASP A 215 5.33 4.78 -24.32
CA ASP A 215 5.92 3.54 -23.84
C ASP A 215 5.90 3.45 -22.30
N GLU A 216 6.40 2.34 -21.75
CA GLU A 216 6.50 2.10 -20.31
C GLU A 216 7.42 3.09 -19.60
N ALA A 217 8.49 3.54 -20.26
CA ALA A 217 9.46 4.47 -19.69
C ALA A 217 8.83 5.86 -19.48
N GLU A 218 8.09 6.36 -20.47
CA GLU A 218 7.30 7.58 -20.34
C GLU A 218 6.20 7.42 -19.28
N ALA A 219 5.53 6.28 -19.23
CA ALA A 219 4.53 6.01 -18.19
C ALA A 219 5.14 6.05 -16.78
N ALA A 220 6.34 5.48 -16.60
CA ALA A 220 7.08 5.51 -15.33
C ALA A 220 7.54 6.93 -14.98
N GLN A 221 8.08 7.68 -15.94
CA GLN A 221 8.47 9.08 -15.75
C GLN A 221 7.27 9.93 -15.31
N ARG A 222 6.13 9.81 -16.00
CA ARG A 222 4.89 10.52 -15.65
C ARG A 222 4.39 10.16 -14.24
N ARG A 223 4.63 8.94 -13.74
CA ARG A 223 4.33 8.58 -12.33
C ARG A 223 5.32 9.22 -11.37
N ALA A 224 6.61 9.19 -11.67
CA ALA A 224 7.66 9.77 -10.85
C ALA A 224 7.50 11.29 -10.69
N GLU A 225 7.07 12.00 -11.73
CA GLU A 225 6.78 13.45 -11.69
C GLU A 225 5.74 13.85 -10.63
N ARG A 226 4.88 12.91 -10.22
CA ARG A 226 3.83 13.14 -9.22
C ARG A 226 4.33 13.05 -7.80
N VAL A 227 5.58 12.65 -7.58
CA VAL A 227 6.17 12.52 -6.26
C VAL A 227 7.40 13.39 -6.15
N LYS A 228 7.44 14.22 -5.12
CA LYS A 228 8.60 15.05 -4.80
C LYS A 228 9.06 14.73 -3.40
N LEU A 229 10.37 14.66 -3.23
CA LEU A 229 11.00 14.55 -1.92
C LEU A 229 12.01 15.69 -1.79
N SER A 230 11.90 16.48 -0.73
CA SER A 230 12.82 17.57 -0.42
C SER A 230 13.36 17.43 0.99
N ALA A 231 14.66 17.67 1.18
CA ALA A 231 15.20 17.80 2.52
C ALA A 231 14.70 19.11 3.15
N VAL A 232 14.30 19.05 4.42
CA VAL A 232 13.79 20.21 5.18
C VAL A 232 14.48 20.28 6.53
N GLU A 233 14.34 21.43 7.19
CA GLU A 233 14.84 21.58 8.56
C GLU A 233 14.11 20.62 9.51
N PHE A 234 14.85 20.01 10.43
CA PHE A 234 14.25 19.15 11.43
C PHE A 234 13.40 20.00 12.38
N PRO A 235 12.09 19.72 12.54
CA PRO A 235 11.20 20.55 13.33
C PRO A 235 11.62 20.59 14.80
N LEU A 236 11.50 21.77 15.41
CA LEU A 236 11.81 21.99 16.83
C LEU A 236 10.68 21.50 17.77
N GLY A 237 9.46 21.35 17.25
CA GLY A 237 8.28 20.86 17.98
C GLY A 237 7.98 19.39 17.71
N GLY A 238 7.19 18.78 18.60
CA GLY A 238 6.65 17.43 18.41
C GLY A 238 5.30 17.45 17.69
N PHE A 239 4.85 16.28 17.27
CA PHE A 239 3.52 16.07 16.69
C PHE A 239 2.57 15.51 17.74
N SER A 240 1.27 15.78 17.55
CA SER A 240 0.24 15.11 18.34
C SER A 240 0.02 13.69 17.84
N PRO A 241 -0.38 12.73 18.69
CA PRO A 241 -0.80 11.43 18.20
C PRO A 241 -2.04 11.57 17.31
N PRO A 242 -2.23 10.72 16.28
CA PRO A 242 -3.44 10.73 15.47
C PRO A 242 -4.70 10.49 16.32
N PRO A 243 -5.87 10.96 15.87
CA PRO A 243 -7.13 10.72 16.57
C PRO A 243 -7.40 9.23 16.81
N GLN A 244 -8.15 8.93 17.87
CA GLN A 244 -8.48 7.55 18.22
C GLN A 244 -9.18 6.84 17.04
N GLY A 245 -8.64 5.69 16.66
CA GLY A 245 -9.16 4.89 15.54
C GLY A 245 -8.78 5.41 14.14
N ALA A 246 -7.97 6.47 14.03
CA ALA A 246 -7.35 6.86 12.76
C ALA A 246 -6.11 5.99 12.43
N LEU A 247 -5.35 5.58 13.45
CA LEU A 247 -4.16 4.75 13.30
C LEU A 247 -4.43 3.29 13.67
N SER A 248 -4.23 2.38 12.71
CA SER A 248 -4.09 0.93 12.92
C SER A 248 -2.59 0.56 13.00
N PRO A 249 -2.24 -0.71 13.26
CA PRO A 249 -0.84 -1.13 13.23
C PRO A 249 -0.13 -0.85 11.90
N TRP A 250 -0.83 -0.90 10.76
CA TRP A 250 -0.21 -0.77 9.45
C TRP A 250 -0.66 0.44 8.64
N CYS A 251 -1.65 1.23 9.11
CA CYS A 251 -2.23 2.30 8.30
C CYS A 251 -2.72 3.48 9.14
N LEU A 252 -2.39 4.69 8.70
CA LEU A 252 -3.06 5.92 9.13
C LEU A 252 -4.17 6.29 8.14
N ASP A 253 -5.43 6.34 8.61
CA ASP A 253 -6.58 6.79 7.85
C ASP A 253 -6.79 8.30 8.03
N LEU A 254 -6.23 9.09 7.10
CA LEU A 254 -6.30 10.54 7.11
C LEU A 254 -7.73 11.08 6.99
N ARG A 255 -8.69 10.27 6.56
CA ARG A 255 -10.11 10.68 6.47
C ARG A 255 -10.75 10.80 7.86
N ARG A 256 -10.04 10.37 8.90
CA ARG A 256 -10.40 10.46 10.32
C ARG A 256 -9.55 11.47 11.10
N CYS A 257 -8.60 12.13 10.43
CA CYS A 257 -7.74 13.16 10.99
C CYS A 257 -8.32 14.56 10.85
#